data_AF-A0AAJ2VYJ5-F1
#
_entry.id   AF-A0AAJ2VYJ5-F1
#
_cell.length_a   1.000
_cell.length_b   1.000
_cell.length_c   1.000
_cell.angle_alpha   90.00
_cell.angle_beta   90.00
_cell.angle_gamma   90.00
#
_symmetry.space_group_name_H-M   'P 1'
#
loop_
_entity.id
_entity.type
_entity.pdbx_description
1 polymer ?
#
loop_
_entity_poly.entity_id
_entity_poly.type
_entity_poly.pdbx_seq_one_letter_code
_entity_poly.pdbx_strand_id
1 'polypeptide(L)'
;MKIHNADFKIIRLDFNIEILKTKPLIESNPEIALELFKASDGMKDVCRLGFRIASHFLEKKSKKEVVGYLSEYFSDFVIENKTKDLVDIKRFVENAFLNHEIQFQDNKPTQVIMDNLILNPNIDGFTEHIFSLLKKHGYYPE
;
A
#
# COMPACT_ATOMS: atom_id res chain seq x y z
N MET A 1 15.99 11.09 4.64
CA MET A 1 15.41 11.22 3.31
C MET A 1 14.55 12.47 3.18
N LYS A 2 14.54 13.10 1.99
CA LYS A 2 13.51 14.07 1.61
C LYS A 2 12.56 13.42 0.61
N ILE A 3 11.27 13.45 0.93
CA ILE A 3 10.18 13.06 0.02
C ILE A 3 9.90 14.26 -0.87
N HIS A 4 10.10 14.12 -2.18
CA HIS A 4 9.88 15.23 -3.13
C HIS A 4 8.47 15.24 -3.70
N ASN A 5 7.88 14.08 -3.94
CA ASN A 5 6.50 13.89 -4.40
C ASN A 5 5.95 12.63 -3.74
N ALA A 6 4.71 12.68 -3.23
CA ALA A 6 3.97 11.52 -2.78
C ALA A 6 2.67 11.46 -3.58
N ASP A 7 2.76 10.85 -4.76
CA ASP A 7 1.61 10.71 -5.65
C ASP A 7 0.85 9.44 -5.29
N PHE A 8 -0.48 9.50 -5.31
CA PHE A 8 -1.33 8.32 -5.15
C PHE A 8 -2.30 8.19 -6.31
N LYS A 9 -2.73 6.96 -6.59
CA LYS A 9 -3.71 6.66 -7.63
C LYS A 9 -4.63 5.51 -7.18
N ILE A 10 -5.93 5.73 -7.23
CA ILE A 10 -6.93 4.66 -7.12
C ILE A 10 -7.04 3.97 -8.47
N ILE A 11 -6.88 2.65 -8.51
CA ILE A 11 -6.85 1.86 -9.75
C ILE A 11 -8.14 1.08 -9.92
N ARG A 12 -8.69 0.58 -8.82
CA ARG A 12 -9.88 -0.25 -8.81
C ARG A 12 -10.68 -0.01 -7.54
N LEU A 13 -12.00 0.10 -7.68
CA LEU A 13 -12.95 0.20 -6.58
C LEU A 13 -14.25 -0.50 -7.01
N ASP A 14 -14.38 -1.77 -6.65
CA ASP A 14 -15.53 -2.60 -7.01
C ASP A 14 -16.28 -3.05 -5.75
N PHE A 15 -17.61 -2.96 -5.82
CA PHE A 15 -18.51 -3.41 -4.76
C PHE A 15 -19.59 -4.34 -5.30
N ASN A 16 -19.70 -5.54 -4.75
CA ASN A 16 -20.84 -6.43 -5.00
C ASN A 16 -21.95 -6.15 -3.98
N ILE A 17 -22.77 -5.15 -4.30
CA ILE A 17 -23.86 -4.67 -3.43
C ILE A 17 -24.89 -5.76 -3.10
N GLU A 18 -25.10 -6.73 -4.00
CA GLU A 18 -26.04 -7.83 -3.75
C GLU A 18 -25.54 -8.76 -2.64
N ILE A 19 -24.24 -9.11 -2.66
CA ILE A 19 -23.65 -9.98 -1.62
C ILE A 19 -23.60 -9.25 -0.28
N LEU A 20 -23.23 -7.96 -0.27
CA LEU A 20 -23.12 -7.11 0.93
C LEU A 20 -24.42 -7.04 1.75
N LYS A 21 -25.59 -7.19 1.10
CA LYS A 21 -26.89 -7.18 1.78
C LYS A 21 -27.20 -8.46 2.56
N THR A 22 -26.46 -9.55 2.34
CA THR A 22 -26.98 -10.89 2.69
C THR A 22 -26.35 -11.58 3.90
N LYS A 23 -25.11 -11.29 4.34
CA LYS A 23 -24.49 -11.97 5.52
C LYS A 23 -23.32 -11.18 6.13
N PRO A 24 -23.00 -11.40 7.42
CA PRO A 24 -21.82 -10.82 8.04
C PRO A 24 -20.57 -11.70 7.85
N LEU A 25 -19.45 -10.98 7.82
CA LEU A 25 -18.04 -11.39 7.84
C LEU A 25 -17.46 -11.96 6.54
N ILE A 26 -16.49 -11.18 6.08
CA ILE A 26 -15.89 -11.17 4.78
C ILE A 26 -14.40 -11.41 5.06
N GLU A 27 -13.84 -12.48 4.54
CA GLU A 27 -12.42 -12.79 4.74
C GLU A 27 -11.60 -11.80 3.91
N SER A 28 -10.72 -11.03 4.56
CA SER A 28 -9.83 -10.10 3.87
C SER A 28 -8.55 -10.81 3.46
N ASN A 29 -8.16 -10.68 2.20
CA ASN A 29 -6.84 -11.04 1.73
C ASN A 29 -6.20 -9.80 1.08
N PRO A 30 -5.39 -9.02 1.82
CA PRO A 30 -4.64 -7.94 1.21
C PRO A 30 -3.48 -8.50 0.39
N GLU A 31 -3.39 -8.10 -0.87
CA GLU A 31 -2.24 -8.35 -1.73
C GLU A 31 -1.41 -7.07 -1.84
N ILE A 32 -0.14 -7.15 -1.52
CA ILE A 32 0.75 -5.99 -1.50
C ILE A 32 1.89 -6.25 -2.46
N ALA A 33 2.10 -5.31 -3.37
CA ALA A 33 3.22 -5.35 -4.32
C ALA A 33 4.11 -4.14 -4.10
N LEU A 34 5.42 -4.40 -4.12
CA LEU A 34 6.47 -3.41 -3.94
C LEU A 34 7.31 -3.35 -5.20
N GLU A 35 7.51 -2.15 -5.73
CA GLU A 35 8.32 -1.94 -6.92
C GLU A 35 9.30 -0.80 -6.66
N LEU A 36 10.59 -1.04 -6.93
CA LEU A 36 11.61 -0.01 -6.90
C LEU A 36 12.04 0.31 -8.32
N PHE A 37 12.14 1.59 -8.61
CA PHE A 37 12.61 2.11 -9.88
C PHE A 37 13.75 3.08 -9.64
N LYS A 38 14.68 3.16 -10.60
CA LYS A 38 15.58 4.31 -10.66
C LYS A 38 14.73 5.51 -11.07
N ALA A 39 14.85 6.63 -10.36
CA ALA A 39 14.22 7.86 -10.81
C ALA A 39 14.78 8.21 -12.20
N SER A 40 13.91 8.60 -13.14
CA SER A 40 14.25 8.68 -14.57
C SER A 40 15.22 9.80 -14.93
N ASP A 41 15.57 10.72 -14.02
CA ASP A 41 16.17 11.99 -14.41
C ASP A 41 17.32 12.42 -13.51
N GLY A 42 18.56 12.32 -14.02
CA GLY A 42 19.72 13.18 -13.73
C GLY A 42 20.23 13.33 -12.28
N MET A 43 19.52 12.84 -11.28
CA MET A 43 19.84 13.00 -9.87
C MET A 43 20.51 11.74 -9.33
N LYS A 44 21.77 11.91 -8.94
CA LYS A 44 22.53 10.87 -8.25
C LYS A 44 21.86 10.56 -6.91
N ASP A 45 21.78 9.28 -6.56
CA ASP A 45 21.27 8.80 -5.26
C ASP A 45 19.76 9.04 -5.02
N VAL A 46 18.97 9.12 -6.10
CA VAL A 46 17.50 9.18 -6.03
C VAL A 46 16.88 7.87 -6.51
N CYS A 47 15.96 7.32 -5.73
CA CYS A 47 15.15 6.16 -6.11
C CYS A 47 13.66 6.49 -6.04
N ARG A 48 12.89 5.88 -6.93
CA ARG A 48 11.42 5.92 -6.87
C ARG A 48 10.94 4.61 -6.27
N LEU A 49 10.06 4.70 -5.28
CA LEU A 49 9.41 3.56 -4.68
C LEU A 49 7.92 3.59 -5.04
N GLY A 50 7.44 2.48 -5.58
CA GLY A 50 6.04 2.15 -5.77
C GLY A 50 5.57 1.15 -4.72
N PHE A 51 4.40 1.42 -4.15
CA PHE A 51 3.73 0.60 -3.16
C PHE A 51 2.29 0.42 -3.60
N ARG A 52 1.90 -0.79 -3.94
CA ARG A 52 0.54 -1.14 -4.35
C ARG A 52 -0.12 -1.95 -3.24
N ILE A 53 -1.32 -1.53 -2.85
CA ILE A 53 -2.15 -2.24 -1.88
C ILE A 53 -3.44 -2.63 -2.59
N ALA A 54 -3.66 -3.93 -2.72
CA ALA A 54 -4.93 -4.52 -3.07
C ALA A 54 -5.56 -5.08 -1.80
N SER A 55 -6.85 -4.86 -1.61
CA SER A 55 -7.63 -5.47 -0.55
C SER A 55 -8.79 -6.21 -1.18
N HIS A 56 -8.80 -7.53 -0.99
CA HIS A 56 -9.83 -8.41 -1.50
C HIS A 56 -10.65 -8.93 -0.33
N PHE A 57 -11.95 -8.79 -0.44
CA PHE A 57 -12.90 -9.20 0.58
C PHE A 57 -13.78 -10.29 0.01
N LEU A 58 -13.66 -11.50 0.53
CA LEU A 58 -14.36 -12.66 -0.01
C LEU A 58 -15.52 -13.10 0.88
N GLU A 59 -16.65 -13.46 0.28
CA GLU A 59 -17.74 -14.10 1.00
C GLU A 59 -17.27 -15.46 1.53
N LYS A 60 -17.41 -15.68 2.85
CA LYS A 60 -16.87 -16.86 3.53
C LYS A 60 -17.24 -18.21 2.91
N LYS A 61 -18.46 -18.33 2.35
CA LYS A 61 -18.98 -19.59 1.77
C LYS A 61 -18.61 -19.76 0.29
N SER A 62 -18.94 -18.79 -0.56
CA SER A 62 -18.70 -18.92 -2.01
C SER A 62 -17.29 -18.52 -2.44
N LYS A 63 -16.51 -17.90 -1.54
CA LYS A 63 -15.21 -17.28 -1.85
C LYS A 63 -15.27 -16.24 -2.97
N LYS A 64 -16.47 -15.78 -3.34
CA LYS A 64 -16.66 -14.70 -4.32
C LYS A 64 -16.23 -13.38 -3.71
N GLU A 65 -15.58 -12.55 -4.51
CA GLU A 65 -15.19 -11.20 -4.12
C GLU A 65 -16.42 -10.32 -3.94
N VAL A 66 -16.45 -9.63 -2.80
CA VAL A 66 -17.49 -8.74 -2.31
C VAL A 66 -17.02 -7.29 -2.40
N VAL A 67 -15.76 -7.04 -2.04
CA VAL A 67 -15.08 -5.76 -2.23
C VAL A 67 -13.71 -6.04 -2.84
N GLY A 68 -13.40 -5.34 -3.93
CA GLY A 68 -12.06 -5.31 -4.51
C GLY A 68 -11.60 -3.86 -4.53
N TYR A 69 -10.56 -3.54 -3.76
CA TYR A 69 -10.03 -2.18 -3.70
C TYR A 69 -8.52 -2.16 -3.96
N LEU A 70 -8.07 -1.34 -4.89
CA LEU A 70 -6.68 -1.27 -5.33
C LEU A 70 -6.20 0.18 -5.40
N SER A 71 -5.13 0.48 -4.67
CA SER A 71 -4.44 1.77 -4.73
C SER A 71 -2.95 1.58 -4.98
N GLU A 72 -2.36 2.53 -5.70
CA GLU A 72 -0.93 2.71 -5.85
C GLU A 72 -0.46 3.99 -5.17
N TYR A 73 0.70 3.91 -4.53
CA TYR A 73 1.40 5.00 -3.90
C TYR A 73 2.82 5.05 -4.44
N PHE A 74 3.24 6.23 -4.87
CA PHE A 74 4.58 6.46 -5.38
C PHE A 74 5.23 7.58 -4.59
N SER A 75 6.52 7.42 -4.31
CA SER A 75 7.31 8.53 -3.81
C SER A 75 8.74 8.47 -4.34
N ASP A 76 9.35 9.64 -4.49
CA ASP A 76 10.75 9.82 -4.84
C ASP A 76 11.57 10.07 -3.56
N PHE A 77 12.64 9.29 -3.39
CA PHE A 77 13.45 9.15 -2.17
C PHE A 77 14.89 9.57 -2.51
N VAL A 78 15.42 10.57 -1.80
CA VAL A 78 16.86 10.91 -1.85
C VAL A 78 17.58 10.16 -0.73
N ILE A 79 18.49 9.25 -1.10
CA ILE A 79 19.25 8.44 -0.13
C ILE A 79 20.18 9.34 0.69
N GLU A 80 20.16 9.19 2.01
CA GLU A 80 21.01 9.95 2.93
C GLU A 80 21.86 9.01 3.79
N ASN A 81 21.21 8.31 4.72
CA ASN A 81 21.84 7.39 5.64
C ASN A 81 20.80 6.41 6.18
N LYS A 82 21.27 5.20 6.47
CA LYS A 82 20.45 4.07 6.90
C LYS A 82 19.43 4.42 7.99
N THR A 83 19.82 5.15 9.03
CA THR A 83 18.94 5.41 10.17
C THR A 83 17.77 6.31 9.79
N LYS A 84 18.02 7.42 9.09
CA LYS A 84 16.93 8.30 8.64
C LYS A 84 16.05 7.64 7.60
N ASP A 85 16.67 6.94 6.65
CA ASP A 85 15.95 6.40 5.51
C ASP A 85 15.04 5.23 5.93
N LEU A 86 15.41 4.45 6.95
CA LEU A 86 14.50 3.46 7.57
C LEU A 86 13.26 4.12 8.19
N VAL A 87 13.43 5.27 8.87
CA VAL A 87 12.30 6.02 9.44
C VAL A 87 11.39 6.55 8.34
N ASP A 88 11.96 7.07 7.26
CA ASP A 88 11.19 7.65 6.16
C ASP A 88 10.48 6.58 5.31
N ILE A 89 11.11 5.42 5.09
CA ILE A 89 10.46 4.25 4.49
C ILE A 89 9.28 3.80 5.35
N LYS A 90 9.49 3.66 6.67
CA LYS A 90 8.42 3.25 7.59
C LYS A 90 7.23 4.21 7.51
N ARG A 91 7.48 5.52 7.57
CA ARG A 91 6.44 6.55 7.42
C ARG A 91 5.72 6.47 6.08
N PHE A 92 6.44 6.22 5.00
CA PHE A 92 5.84 6.05 3.69
C PHE A 92 4.88 4.84 3.66
N VAL A 93 5.30 3.69 4.20
CA VAL A 93 4.46 2.50 4.32
C VAL A 93 3.24 2.78 5.19
N GLU A 94 3.43 3.36 6.39
CA GLU A 94 2.34 3.76 7.30
C GLU A 94 1.31 4.66 6.61
N ASN A 95 1.79 5.69 5.90
CA ASN A 95 0.93 6.62 5.18
C ASN A 95 0.20 5.94 4.01
N ALA A 96 0.84 5.01 3.30
CA ALA A 96 0.20 4.26 2.22
C ALA A 96 -0.99 3.44 2.75
N PHE A 97 -0.82 2.73 3.88
CA PHE A 97 -1.92 2.00 4.51
C PHE A 97 -3.02 2.93 5.05
N LEU A 98 -2.64 4.01 5.72
CA LEU A 98 -3.60 4.98 6.26
C LEU A 98 -4.43 5.63 5.14
N ASN A 99 -3.78 6.05 4.05
CA ASN A 99 -4.45 6.63 2.90
C ASN A 99 -5.36 5.61 2.21
N HIS A 100 -4.96 4.34 2.14
CA HIS A 100 -5.79 3.28 1.56
C HIS A 100 -7.06 3.06 2.38
N GLU A 101 -6.96 3.10 3.71
CA GLU A 101 -8.11 3.04 4.60
C GLU A 101 -9.00 4.28 4.42
N ILE A 102 -8.45 5.49 4.52
CA ILE A 102 -9.23 6.74 4.41
C ILE A 102 -9.99 6.79 3.09
N GLN A 103 -9.31 6.50 1.97
CA GLN A 103 -9.95 6.53 0.66
C GLN A 103 -11.03 5.46 0.52
N PHE A 104 -10.85 4.30 1.13
CA PHE A 104 -11.93 3.32 1.19
C PHE A 104 -13.12 3.86 1.98
N GLN A 105 -12.90 4.42 3.17
CA GLN A 105 -13.97 4.96 4.02
C GLN A 105 -14.74 6.10 3.34
N ASP A 106 -14.05 6.98 2.62
CA ASP A 106 -14.66 8.09 1.90
C ASP A 106 -15.52 7.65 0.71
N ASN A 107 -15.21 6.49 0.12
CA ASN A 107 -15.89 5.98 -1.07
C ASN A 107 -16.79 4.77 -0.80
N LYS A 108 -16.83 4.24 0.44
CA LYS A 108 -17.60 3.03 0.74
C LYS A 108 -19.11 3.31 0.66
N PRO A 109 -19.88 2.46 -0.04
CA PRO A 109 -21.33 2.52 -0.03
C PRO A 109 -21.88 2.38 1.40
N THR A 110 -23.03 2.99 1.68
CA THR A 110 -23.67 2.95 3.01
C THR A 110 -24.06 1.53 3.46
N GLN A 111 -24.15 0.58 2.53
CA GLN A 111 -24.41 -0.84 2.82
C GLN A 111 -23.17 -1.57 3.37
N VAL A 112 -21.98 -0.99 3.24
CA VAL A 112 -20.74 -1.56 3.75
C VAL A 112 -20.55 -1.12 5.20
N ILE A 113 -20.88 -2.02 6.13
CA ILE A 113 -20.74 -1.82 7.58
C ILE A 113 -19.33 -2.14 8.12
N MET A 114 -18.38 -2.38 7.22
CA MET A 114 -17.02 -2.71 7.62
C MET A 114 -16.29 -1.47 8.07
N ASP A 115 -15.66 -1.55 9.25
CA ASP A 115 -14.94 -0.45 9.85
C ASP A 115 -13.52 -0.30 9.32
N ASN A 116 -12.82 -1.42 9.05
CA ASN A 116 -11.44 -1.42 8.57
C ASN A 116 -11.28 -2.34 7.34
N LEU A 117 -10.53 -1.87 6.35
CA LEU A 117 -10.15 -2.60 5.14
C LEU A 117 -8.97 -3.55 5.39
N ILE A 118 -8.03 -3.19 6.26
CA ILE A 118 -6.87 -4.04 6.60
C ILE A 118 -6.69 -4.06 8.11
N LEU A 119 -6.78 -5.25 8.71
CA LEU A 119 -6.53 -5.45 10.13
C LEU A 119 -5.03 -5.66 10.38
N ASN A 120 -4.42 -4.78 11.18
CA ASN A 120 -3.01 -4.86 11.61
C ASN A 120 -2.02 -5.07 10.45
N PRO A 121 -1.84 -4.08 9.56
CA PRO A 121 -0.88 -4.19 8.47
C PRO A 121 0.55 -4.45 9.00
N ASN A 122 1.31 -5.32 8.34
CA ASN A 122 2.69 -5.65 8.71
C ASN A 122 3.69 -4.56 8.29
N ILE A 123 3.56 -3.37 8.88
CA ILE A 123 4.35 -2.18 8.56
C ILE A 123 5.86 -2.47 8.63
N ASP A 124 6.30 -3.10 9.71
CA ASP A 124 7.72 -3.35 9.94
C ASP A 124 8.29 -4.34 8.91
N GLY A 125 7.56 -5.42 8.59
CA GLY A 125 7.98 -6.38 7.57
C GLY A 125 8.07 -5.75 6.16
N PHE A 126 7.15 -4.86 5.80
CA PHE A 126 7.23 -4.15 4.51
C PHE A 126 8.37 -3.14 4.49
N THR A 127 8.63 -2.47 5.62
CA THR A 127 9.77 -1.55 5.77
C THR A 127 11.09 -2.28 5.55
N GLU A 128 11.26 -3.44 6.19
CA GLU A 128 12.45 -4.29 6.03
C GLU A 128 12.60 -4.80 4.59
N HIS A 129 11.50 -5.20 3.96
CA HIS A 129 11.51 -5.66 2.58
C HIS A 129 11.96 -4.54 1.63
N ILE A 130 11.39 -3.34 1.73
CA ILE A 130 11.82 -2.19 0.93
C ILE A 130 13.31 -1.90 1.13
N PHE A 131 13.78 -1.92 2.38
CA PHE A 131 15.18 -1.69 2.68
C PHE A 131 16.11 -2.76 2.08
N SER A 132 15.68 -4.03 2.10
CA SER A 132 16.37 -5.14 1.43
C SER A 132 16.46 -4.92 -0.09
N LEU A 133 15.37 -4.46 -0.71
CA LEU A 133 15.37 -4.12 -2.13
C LEU A 133 16.35 -2.97 -2.42
N LEU A 134 16.41 -1.92 -1.60
CA LEU A 134 17.37 -0.83 -1.77
C LEU A 134 18.83 -1.32 -1.75
N LYS A 135 19.16 -2.24 -0.84
CA LYS A 135 20.49 -2.90 -0.82
C LYS A 135 20.76 -3.69 -2.11
N LYS A 136 19.80 -4.53 -2.52
CA LYS A 136 19.91 -5.34 -3.74
C LYS A 136 20.14 -4.49 -5.00
N HIS A 137 19.60 -3.27 -5.02
CA HIS A 137 19.78 -2.32 -6.11
C HIS A 137 21.03 -1.44 -5.98
N GLY A 138 21.86 -1.64 -4.95
CA GLY A 138 23.14 -0.96 -4.77
C GLY A 138 23.07 0.43 -4.15
N TYR A 139 21.93 0.83 -3.56
CA TYR A 139 21.79 2.13 -2.89
C TYR A 139 22.46 2.20 -1.52
N TYR A 140 22.73 1.03 -0.91
CA TYR A 140 23.53 0.93 0.30
C TYR A 140 24.65 -0.09 0.07
N PRO A 141 25.91 0.27 0.33
CA PRO A 141 27.00 -0.70 0.34
C PRO A 141 26.78 -1.75 1.44
N GLU A 142 27.32 -2.96 1.23
CA GLU A 142 27.32 -4.04 2.22
C GLU A 142 28.10 -3.68 3.50
#